data_AF-A0A965RJF2-F1
#
_entry.id   AF-A0A965RJF2-F1
#
_cell.length_a   1.000
_cell.length_b   1.000
_cell.length_c   1.000
_cell.angle_alpha   90.00
_cell.angle_beta   90.00
_cell.angle_gamma   90.00
#
_symmetry.space_group_name_H-M   'P 1'
#
loop_
_entity.id
_entity.type
_entity.pdbx_description
1 polymer ?
#
loop_
_entity_poly.entity_id
_entity_poly.type
_entity_poly.pdbx_seq_one_letter_code
_entity_poly.pdbx_strand_id
1 'polypeptide(L)'
;MASVILSAAGQAAAPGVGGFLLGQAGRLAGGFVDRQVFGTPSYHGPRLDNLQVQDSRYGAGIPKIYGRARVAGQVIWASAINETRHEQQVGGKGGGSARAATQISYTYSVSFAVLLCEGIIQGLGAVWADGKMVFDGTSWASGLVDSVNVYTGTTTQTADGVMEAALGVGNIPAYRGVAYVVFENFQLAAFGNRLPNLTFDVQAAAASTAPAWMGTTEVDKTNLLDVLSHPGAALPIITAGTAADAREIVVFAVEGSGTTATLQALFYNTTSEVPALTQQVNSATFTSTDPVNDVVWAASPDERYVVVQVQNTAASPNTAHVFLFDRVLRQFGARTQISLVSDRRSLHWISSTDMVTQEAQGGVRGLRWYQRQGNTIVDRGFVGVWGAGSATTRYAVSYSNFLPVAGGLMMLTYNATTNPTTLYGCFVSVAGNNFSVGTPFTITSAIPATSGDEPVCVNVEGDEWLLFLATSTQVRLLTFTLSPSAATITRAWTNLSLGGTSLWQMICPLSSSRMGVLMRRTTE
;
A
#
# COMPACT_ATOMS: atom_id res chain seq x y z
N MET A 1 -14.70 -38.33 7.02
CA MET A 1 -14.27 -39.71 6.62
C MET A 1 -14.71 -40.08 5.21
N ALA A 2 -15.76 -39.45 4.67
CA ALA A 2 -16.23 -39.68 3.31
C ALA A 2 -15.21 -39.28 2.23
N SER A 3 -14.36 -38.27 2.50
CA SER A 3 -13.28 -37.80 1.61
C SER A 3 -12.25 -38.87 1.27
N VAL A 4 -11.94 -39.78 2.21
CA VAL A 4 -10.96 -40.86 2.01
C VAL A 4 -11.59 -42.00 1.19
N ILE A 5 -12.83 -42.38 1.52
CA ILE A 5 -13.54 -43.51 0.88
C ILE A 5 -13.89 -43.20 -0.59
N LEU A 6 -14.40 -42.00 -0.91
CA LEU A 6 -14.69 -41.62 -2.29
C LEU A 6 -13.43 -41.43 -3.14
N SER A 7 -12.34 -40.94 -2.53
CA SER A 7 -11.06 -40.80 -3.23
C SER A 7 -10.42 -42.15 -3.56
N ALA A 8 -10.61 -43.16 -2.70
CA ALA A 8 -10.14 -44.52 -2.93
C ALA A 8 -10.98 -45.25 -3.99
N ALA A 9 -12.31 -45.08 -3.98
CA ALA A 9 -13.19 -45.66 -4.99
C ALA A 9 -12.97 -45.05 -6.39
N GLY A 10 -12.73 -43.73 -6.48
CA GLY A 10 -12.42 -43.03 -7.74
C GLY A 10 -11.06 -43.42 -8.34
N GLN A 11 -10.06 -43.74 -7.50
CA GLN A 11 -8.76 -44.24 -7.98
C GLN A 11 -8.81 -45.72 -8.38
N ALA A 12 -9.68 -46.54 -7.77
CA ALA A 12 -9.83 -47.95 -8.09
C ALA A 12 -10.63 -48.21 -9.38
N ALA A 13 -11.56 -47.31 -9.75
CA ALA A 13 -12.42 -47.48 -10.93
C ALA A 13 -11.70 -47.25 -12.27
N ALA A 14 -10.58 -46.51 -12.30
CA ALA A 14 -9.78 -46.30 -13.51
C ALA A 14 -8.30 -46.01 -13.16
N PRO A 15 -7.35 -46.93 -13.43
CA PRO A 15 -5.93 -46.69 -13.17
C PRO A 15 -5.35 -45.63 -14.14
N GLY A 16 -4.50 -44.73 -13.64
CA GLY A 16 -3.78 -43.70 -14.43
C GLY A 16 -4.28 -42.26 -14.21
N VAL A 17 -3.90 -41.33 -15.10
CA VAL A 17 -4.22 -39.89 -14.98
C VAL A 17 -5.73 -39.63 -14.84
N GLY A 18 -6.57 -40.47 -15.45
CA GLY A 18 -8.03 -40.43 -15.29
C GLY A 18 -8.50 -40.72 -13.87
N GLY A 19 -7.88 -41.67 -13.16
CA GLY A 19 -8.15 -41.98 -11.75
C GLY A 19 -7.64 -40.90 -10.79
N PHE A 20 -6.57 -40.19 -11.15
CA PHE A 20 -6.08 -39.04 -10.37
C PHE A 20 -7.05 -37.85 -10.44
N LEU A 21 -7.60 -37.55 -11.62
CA LEU A 21 -8.58 -36.47 -11.80
C LEU A 21 -9.93 -36.79 -11.14
N LEU A 22 -10.42 -38.04 -11.26
CA LEU A 22 -11.65 -38.48 -10.59
C LEU A 22 -11.51 -38.56 -9.07
N GLY A 23 -10.34 -38.98 -8.56
CA GLY A 23 -10.03 -38.98 -7.12
C GLY A 23 -9.98 -37.57 -6.51
N GLN A 24 -9.57 -36.56 -7.27
CA GLN A 24 -9.55 -35.16 -6.84
C GLN A 24 -10.95 -34.53 -6.84
N ALA A 25 -11.81 -34.86 -7.81
CA ALA A 25 -13.22 -34.46 -7.79
C ALA A 25 -13.98 -35.06 -6.59
N GLY A 26 -13.69 -36.33 -6.25
CA GLY A 26 -14.25 -37.00 -5.05
C GLY A 26 -13.83 -36.35 -3.73
N ARG A 27 -12.60 -35.80 -3.64
CA ARG A 27 -12.15 -35.02 -2.48
C ARG A 27 -12.88 -33.68 -2.33
N LEU A 28 -13.15 -33.01 -3.44
CA LEU A 28 -13.87 -31.72 -3.43
C LEU A 28 -15.34 -31.89 -3.03
N ALA A 29 -16.02 -32.90 -3.58
CA ALA A 29 -17.41 -33.20 -3.20
C ALA A 29 -17.52 -33.73 -1.76
N GLY A 30 -16.60 -34.60 -1.33
CA GLY A 30 -16.55 -35.12 0.04
C GLY A 30 -16.26 -34.06 1.09
N GLY A 31 -15.49 -33.01 0.74
CA GLY A 31 -15.21 -31.87 1.61
C GLY A 31 -16.43 -30.97 1.86
N PHE A 32 -17.41 -30.96 0.95
CA PHE A 32 -18.65 -30.21 1.13
C PHE A 32 -19.61 -30.91 2.10
N VAL A 33 -19.68 -32.25 2.02
CA VAL A 33 -20.48 -33.08 2.92
C VAL A 33 -19.85 -33.17 4.32
N ASP A 34 -18.53 -33.37 4.43
CA ASP A 34 -17.84 -33.38 5.73
C ASP A 34 -17.98 -32.00 6.45
N ARG A 35 -18.08 -30.87 5.71
CA ARG A 35 -18.35 -29.52 6.28
C ARG A 35 -19.78 -29.35 6.81
N GLN A 36 -20.78 -29.95 6.16
CA GLN A 36 -22.16 -29.90 6.63
C GLN A 36 -22.41 -30.82 7.83
N VAL A 37 -21.66 -31.91 7.97
CA VAL A 37 -21.87 -32.91 9.03
C VAL A 37 -21.02 -32.63 10.27
N PHE A 38 -19.76 -32.17 10.13
CA PHE A 38 -18.84 -32.04 11.27
C PHE A 38 -18.57 -30.60 11.73
N GLY A 39 -19.09 -29.59 11.02
CA GLY A 39 -18.83 -28.18 11.34
C GLY A 39 -17.36 -27.79 11.18
N THR A 40 -17.09 -26.48 11.09
CA THR A 40 -15.73 -25.94 11.06
C THR A 40 -15.02 -26.17 12.40
N PRO A 41 -13.71 -26.51 12.43
CA PRO A 41 -12.98 -26.62 13.68
C PRO A 41 -13.00 -25.30 14.44
N SER A 42 -13.58 -25.33 15.64
CA SER A 42 -13.66 -24.20 16.55
C SER A 42 -12.29 -23.93 17.16
N TYR A 43 -11.57 -22.93 16.65
CA TYR A 43 -10.38 -22.40 17.29
C TYR A 43 -10.81 -21.39 18.35
N HIS A 44 -10.51 -21.69 19.61
CA HIS A 44 -10.69 -20.71 20.68
C HIS A 44 -9.52 -19.71 20.62
N GLY A 45 -9.77 -18.52 20.09
CA GLY A 45 -8.89 -17.36 20.28
C GLY A 45 -8.87 -16.92 21.76
N PRO A 46 -7.94 -16.02 22.14
CA PRO A 46 -7.89 -15.45 23.48
C PRO A 46 -9.27 -14.91 23.86
N ARG A 47 -9.84 -15.43 24.95
CA ARG A 47 -11.14 -14.96 25.45
C ARG A 47 -10.96 -13.58 26.08
N LEU A 48 -12.00 -12.74 26.05
CA LEU A 48 -12.06 -11.61 26.96
C LEU A 48 -12.15 -12.16 28.39
N ASP A 49 -11.02 -12.29 29.08
CA ASP A 49 -11.04 -12.24 30.54
C ASP A 49 -11.43 -10.82 30.91
N ASN A 50 -12.62 -10.66 31.49
CA ASN A 50 -13.20 -9.37 31.86
C ASN A 50 -12.50 -8.70 33.07
N LEU A 51 -11.20 -8.98 33.24
CA LEU A 51 -10.37 -8.39 34.28
C LEU A 51 -8.95 -8.23 33.72
N GLN A 52 -8.64 -7.03 33.25
CA GLN A 52 -7.27 -6.65 32.90
C GLN A 52 -6.47 -6.53 34.21
N VAL A 53 -5.86 -7.64 34.63
CA VAL A 53 -4.99 -7.68 35.81
C VAL A 53 -3.56 -7.38 35.37
N GLN A 54 -2.97 -6.32 35.91
CA GLN A 54 -1.55 -6.03 35.79
C GLN A 54 -0.76 -7.19 36.44
N ASP A 55 0.17 -7.76 35.69
CA ASP A 55 0.98 -8.90 36.09
C ASP A 55 2.48 -8.50 36.13
N SER A 56 3.33 -9.37 36.70
CA SER A 56 4.78 -9.20 36.82
C SER A 56 5.57 -10.46 36.44
N ARG A 57 4.98 -11.37 35.66
CA ARG A 57 5.62 -12.64 35.25
C ARG A 57 6.56 -12.53 34.04
N TYR A 58 7.70 -13.19 34.10
CA TYR A 58 8.53 -13.40 32.90
C TYR A 58 7.82 -14.28 31.87
N GLY A 59 7.98 -13.96 30.58
CA GLY A 59 7.38 -14.72 29.47
C GLY A 59 5.95 -14.31 29.09
N ALA A 60 5.39 -13.27 29.71
CA ALA A 60 4.18 -12.62 29.20
C ALA A 60 4.45 -11.94 27.85
N GLY A 61 3.49 -12.02 26.93
CA GLY A 61 3.60 -11.39 25.61
C GLY A 61 3.51 -9.87 25.72
N ILE A 62 4.34 -9.16 24.95
CA ILE A 62 4.27 -7.70 24.83
C ILE A 62 3.11 -7.36 23.88
N PRO A 63 2.11 -6.57 24.33
CA PRO A 63 0.98 -6.25 23.49
C PRO A 63 1.36 -5.21 22.43
N LYS A 64 0.74 -5.32 21.25
CA LYS A 64 0.84 -4.34 20.17
C LYS A 64 -0.51 -3.65 20.01
N ILE A 65 -0.52 -2.33 20.09
CA ILE A 65 -1.75 -1.52 20.10
C ILE A 65 -1.86 -0.78 18.76
N TYR A 66 -3.06 -0.80 18.18
CA TYR A 66 -3.40 0.00 17.00
C TYR A 66 -4.57 0.92 17.38
N GLY A 67 -4.43 2.23 17.14
CA GLY A 67 -5.41 3.22 17.57
C GLY A 67 -5.38 3.46 19.09
N ARG A 68 -6.56 3.59 19.71
CA ARG A 68 -6.70 3.88 21.15
C ARG A 68 -7.24 2.65 21.88
N ALA A 69 -6.50 2.16 22.87
CA ALA A 69 -6.90 0.99 23.64
C ALA A 69 -6.51 1.12 25.11
N ARG A 70 -7.35 0.57 25.99
CA ARG A 70 -7.05 0.46 27.42
C ARG A 70 -6.27 -0.82 27.70
N VAL A 71 -5.11 -0.70 28.33
CA VAL A 71 -4.21 -1.81 28.69
C VAL A 71 -3.76 -1.70 30.13
N ALA A 72 -3.59 -2.83 30.83
CA ALA A 72 -3.05 -2.85 32.20
C ALA A 72 -1.53 -2.65 32.23
N GLY A 73 -0.84 -3.02 31.15
CA GLY A 73 0.62 -3.05 31.12
C GLY A 73 1.21 -4.12 32.07
N GLN A 74 2.54 -4.14 32.14
CA GLN A 74 3.30 -5.11 32.94
C GLN A 74 4.37 -4.41 33.76
N VAL A 75 4.49 -4.73 35.05
CA VAL A 75 5.58 -4.18 35.88
C VAL A 75 6.91 -4.79 35.45
N ILE A 76 7.87 -3.94 35.07
CA ILE A 76 9.21 -4.36 34.62
C ILE A 76 10.31 -4.03 35.64
N TRP A 77 10.04 -3.09 36.54
CA TRP A 77 10.94 -2.71 37.62
C TRP A 77 10.13 -2.14 38.79
N ALA A 78 10.58 -2.39 40.02
CA ALA A 78 10.05 -1.77 41.22
C ALA A 78 11.16 -1.65 42.26
N SER A 79 11.14 -0.55 43.01
CA SER A 79 11.99 -0.32 44.18
C SER A 79 11.41 -0.99 45.43
N ALA A 80 12.20 -1.03 46.51
CA ALA A 80 11.67 -1.38 47.82
C ALA A 80 10.67 -0.33 48.30
N ILE A 81 9.67 -0.75 49.07
CA ILE A 81 8.70 0.17 49.67
C ILE A 81 9.43 1.10 50.65
N ASN A 82 9.25 2.40 50.48
CA ASN A 82 9.78 3.43 51.36
C ASN A 82 8.74 3.79 52.43
N GLU A 83 9.14 3.72 53.70
CA GLU A 83 8.29 4.00 54.86
C GLU A 83 8.67 5.35 55.45
N THR A 84 7.72 6.29 55.49
CA THR A 84 7.89 7.60 56.13
C THR A 84 7.11 7.65 57.43
N ARG A 85 7.82 7.90 58.53
CA ARG A 85 7.27 7.97 59.88
C ARG A 85 6.92 9.42 60.24
N HIS A 86 5.68 9.62 60.66
CA HIS A 86 5.16 10.91 61.14
C HIS A 86 4.91 10.84 62.65
N GLU A 87 5.43 11.82 63.39
CA GLU A 87 5.19 11.96 64.83
C GLU A 87 4.36 13.22 65.09
N GLN A 88 3.25 13.08 65.81
CA GLN A 88 2.44 14.20 66.27
C GLN A 88 2.23 14.10 67.78
N GLN A 89 2.60 15.15 68.51
CA GLN A 89 2.28 15.27 69.94
C GLN A 89 0.82 15.69 70.11
N VAL A 90 0.03 14.87 70.79
CA VAL A 90 -1.38 15.14 71.08
C VAL A 90 -1.52 15.59 72.54
N GLY A 91 -2.00 16.82 72.74
CA GLY A 91 -2.19 17.41 74.07
C GLY A 91 -3.49 16.94 74.72
N GLY A 92 -3.40 16.38 75.93
CA GLY A 92 -4.56 16.00 76.74
C GLY A 92 -5.21 17.22 77.42
N LYS A 93 -6.51 17.44 77.18
CA LYS A 93 -7.31 18.45 77.90
C LYS A 93 -7.79 17.85 79.23
N GLY A 94 -7.05 18.07 80.31
CA GLY A 94 -7.44 17.64 81.66
C GLY A 94 -6.29 17.79 82.66
N GLY A 95 -6.52 18.49 83.76
CA GLY A 95 -5.49 18.87 84.73
C GLY A 95 -4.79 17.68 85.42
N GLY A 96 -3.53 17.92 85.83
CA GLY A 96 -2.72 17.02 86.66
C GLY A 96 -1.79 16.11 85.85
N SER A 97 -0.54 16.55 85.66
CA SER A 97 0.63 15.74 85.26
C SER A 97 0.39 14.61 84.25
N ALA A 98 -0.24 14.91 83.10
CA ALA A 98 -0.41 13.95 82.02
C ALA A 98 0.77 14.03 81.03
N ARG A 99 1.47 12.91 80.85
CA ARG A 99 2.54 12.75 79.85
C ARG A 99 1.96 12.98 78.45
N ALA A 100 2.62 13.81 77.64
CA ALA A 100 2.26 14.01 76.24
C ALA A 100 2.21 12.66 75.51
N ALA A 101 1.08 12.33 74.89
CA ALA A 101 0.98 11.16 74.04
C ALA A 101 1.53 11.51 72.66
N THR A 102 2.48 10.72 72.15
CA THR A 102 3.00 10.86 70.78
C THR A 102 2.24 9.89 69.88
N GLN A 103 1.46 10.42 68.94
CA GLN A 103 0.82 9.64 67.89
C GLN A 103 1.84 9.42 66.77
N ILE A 104 2.13 8.16 66.46
CA ILE A 104 3.03 7.78 65.37
C ILE A 104 2.16 7.23 64.23
N SER A 105 2.28 7.78 63.03
CA SER A 105 1.66 7.25 61.81
C SER A 105 2.71 7.02 60.72
N TYR A 106 2.38 6.15 59.76
CA TYR A 106 3.29 5.74 58.69
C TYR A 106 2.63 5.95 57.34
N THR A 107 3.40 6.45 56.37
CA THR A 107 3.00 6.52 54.95
C THR A 107 3.99 5.73 54.12
N TYR A 108 3.49 5.03 53.10
CA TYR A 108 4.29 4.16 52.25
C TYR A 108 4.28 4.67 50.82
N SER A 109 5.46 4.73 50.20
CA SER A 109 5.63 5.05 48.78
C SER A 109 6.51 4.03 48.07
N VAL A 110 6.38 3.95 46.75
CA VAL A 110 7.20 3.06 45.91
C VAL A 110 7.42 3.67 44.54
N SER A 111 8.64 3.54 44.02
CA SER A 111 8.96 3.85 42.62
C SER A 111 8.94 2.57 41.77
N PHE A 112 8.30 2.60 40.60
CA PHE A 112 8.16 1.43 39.74
C PHE A 112 7.95 1.82 38.28
N ALA A 113 8.21 0.88 37.37
CA ALA A 113 8.06 1.05 35.93
C ALA A 113 7.08 0.02 35.34
N VAL A 114 6.20 0.50 34.46
CA VAL A 114 5.17 -0.29 33.79
C VAL A 114 5.36 -0.22 32.28
N LEU A 115 5.58 -1.36 31.65
CA LEU A 115 5.63 -1.54 30.21
C LEU A 115 4.20 -1.58 29.65
N LEU A 116 3.94 -0.81 28.60
CA LEU A 116 2.62 -0.66 28.02
C LEU A 116 2.44 -1.48 26.74
N CYS A 117 3.28 -1.24 25.73
CA CYS A 117 3.18 -1.88 24.43
C CYS A 117 4.47 -1.80 23.61
N GLU A 118 4.55 -2.62 22.56
CA GLU A 118 5.55 -2.50 21.51
C GLU A 118 5.18 -1.36 20.53
N GLY A 119 6.16 -0.56 20.14
CA GLY A 119 6.02 0.51 19.16
C GLY A 119 5.92 1.91 19.75
N ILE A 120 5.84 2.91 18.86
CA ILE A 120 5.74 4.32 19.23
C ILE A 120 4.29 4.65 19.63
N ILE A 121 4.12 5.33 20.75
CA ILE A 121 2.83 5.88 21.20
C ILE A 121 2.80 7.41 21.03
N GLN A 122 1.62 7.96 20.75
CA GLN A 122 1.41 9.42 20.79
C GLN A 122 1.43 9.95 22.22
N GLY A 123 0.90 9.17 23.16
CA GLY A 123 0.83 9.54 24.56
C GLY A 123 -0.20 8.71 25.32
N LEU A 124 -0.46 9.16 26.55
CA LEU A 124 -1.45 8.57 27.44
C LEU A 124 -2.71 9.44 27.46
N GLY A 125 -3.87 8.79 27.36
CA GLY A 125 -5.18 9.39 27.63
C GLY A 125 -5.41 9.46 29.14
N ALA A 126 -6.34 8.66 29.67
CA ALA A 126 -6.55 8.56 31.11
C ALA A 126 -5.82 7.35 31.73
N VAL A 127 -5.45 7.46 33.01
CA VAL A 127 -4.88 6.35 33.81
C VAL A 127 -5.76 6.13 35.03
N TRP A 128 -6.01 4.86 35.35
CA TRP A 128 -6.79 4.46 36.51
C TRP A 128 -6.02 3.50 37.39
N ALA A 129 -6.11 3.69 38.71
CA ALA A 129 -5.58 2.81 39.74
C ALA A 129 -6.75 2.16 40.51
N ASP A 130 -6.87 0.83 40.50
CA ASP A 130 -8.00 0.08 41.06
C ASP A 130 -9.38 0.64 40.61
N GLY A 131 -9.44 1.08 39.35
CA GLY A 131 -10.65 1.66 38.75
C GLY A 131 -10.90 3.14 39.05
N LYS A 132 -10.15 3.77 39.98
CA LYS A 132 -10.22 5.21 40.23
C LYS A 132 -9.29 5.97 39.28
N MET A 133 -9.80 7.01 38.64
CA MET A 133 -9.01 7.83 37.72
C MET A 133 -7.94 8.61 38.50
N VAL A 134 -6.68 8.45 38.11
CA VAL A 134 -5.51 9.10 38.71
C VAL A 134 -4.82 10.07 37.74
N PHE A 135 -5.14 9.97 36.46
CA PHE A 135 -4.72 10.88 35.40
C PHE A 135 -5.86 11.06 34.41
N ASP A 136 -6.17 12.29 34.04
CA ASP A 136 -7.29 12.64 33.14
C ASP A 136 -6.85 12.95 31.71
N GLY A 137 -5.55 12.82 31.40
CA GLY A 137 -4.95 13.25 30.13
C GLY A 137 -4.20 14.56 30.22
N THR A 138 -4.39 15.33 31.30
CA THR A 138 -3.76 16.64 31.49
C THR A 138 -2.97 16.71 32.79
N SER A 139 -3.52 16.18 33.88
CA SER A 139 -2.92 16.30 35.21
C SER A 139 -3.04 15.03 36.03
N TRP A 140 -2.01 14.75 36.84
CA TRP A 140 -2.02 13.67 37.82
C TRP A 140 -2.75 14.12 39.09
N ALA A 141 -3.40 13.17 39.76
CA ALA A 141 -4.04 13.43 41.04
C ALA A 141 -3.02 14.01 42.04
N SER A 142 -3.40 15.13 42.68
CA SER A 142 -2.51 15.86 43.58
C SER A 142 -2.02 15.00 44.75
N GLY A 143 -0.72 15.05 45.02
CA GLY A 143 -0.08 14.31 46.12
C GLY A 143 0.00 12.79 45.93
N LEU A 144 -0.30 12.28 44.73
CA LEU A 144 -0.24 10.85 44.44
C LEU A 144 1.16 10.35 44.09
N VAL A 145 1.94 11.17 43.36
CA VAL A 145 3.23 10.79 42.80
C VAL A 145 4.11 12.04 42.71
N ASP A 146 5.41 11.90 42.93
CA ASP A 146 6.35 13.03 42.88
C ASP A 146 6.69 13.40 41.44
N SER A 147 6.97 12.40 40.61
CA SER A 147 7.23 12.57 39.18
C SER A 147 6.76 11.35 38.37
N VAL A 148 6.38 11.58 37.11
CA VAL A 148 6.05 10.52 36.15
C VAL A 148 6.77 10.77 34.84
N ASN A 149 7.60 9.82 34.44
CA ASN A 149 8.30 9.85 33.16
C ASN A 149 7.63 8.90 32.18
N VAL A 150 7.15 9.43 31.06
CA VAL A 150 6.52 8.66 29.99
C VAL A 150 7.51 8.49 28.84
N TYR A 151 7.85 7.24 28.53
CA TYR A 151 8.70 6.89 27.40
C TYR A 151 7.81 6.39 26.26
N THR A 152 7.85 7.09 25.14
CA THR A 152 6.92 6.86 24.03
C THR A 152 7.33 5.72 23.10
N GLY A 153 8.44 5.03 23.36
CA GLY A 153 8.89 3.87 22.58
C GLY A 153 9.70 4.22 21.33
N THR A 154 10.27 5.42 21.26
CA THR A 154 11.14 5.80 20.13
C THR A 154 12.44 5.00 20.12
N THR A 155 13.09 4.93 18.96
CA THR A 155 14.42 4.31 18.82
C THR A 155 15.53 5.17 19.44
N THR A 156 15.27 6.44 19.72
CA THR A 156 16.23 7.41 20.24
C THR A 156 16.12 7.64 21.75
N GLN A 157 15.12 7.06 22.42
CA GLN A 157 14.94 7.27 23.86
C GLN A 157 16.14 6.75 24.68
N THR A 158 16.38 7.42 25.80
CA THR A 158 17.46 7.12 26.75
C THR A 158 16.95 6.28 27.92
N ALA A 159 17.87 5.77 28.75
CA ALA A 159 17.51 5.14 30.02
C ALA A 159 16.86 6.16 30.96
N ASP A 160 16.04 5.67 31.90
CA ASP A 160 15.35 6.49 32.88
C ASP A 160 16.23 6.84 34.08
N GLY A 161 16.21 8.12 34.46
CA GLY A 161 17.04 8.66 35.54
C GLY A 161 16.66 8.17 36.94
N VAL A 162 15.38 7.89 37.21
CA VAL A 162 14.92 7.35 38.52
C VAL A 162 15.41 5.93 38.68
N MET A 163 15.28 5.13 37.62
CA MET A 163 15.80 3.77 37.63
C MET A 163 17.35 3.80 37.71
N GLU A 164 18.03 4.64 36.93
CA GLU A 164 19.50 4.74 36.94
C GLU A 164 20.05 5.21 38.29
N ALA A 165 19.33 6.10 38.98
CA ALA A 165 19.68 6.50 40.34
C ALA A 165 19.62 5.32 41.33
N ALA A 166 18.69 4.37 41.11
CA ALA A 166 18.51 3.21 41.98
C ALA A 166 19.47 2.04 41.66
N LEU A 167 19.78 1.77 40.39
CA LEU A 167 20.57 0.60 39.96
C LEU A 167 21.97 0.94 39.41
N GLY A 168 22.30 2.23 39.28
CA GLY A 168 23.56 2.73 38.74
C GLY A 168 23.48 3.09 37.25
N VAL A 169 24.19 4.16 36.89
CA VAL A 169 24.26 4.69 35.51
C VAL A 169 24.82 3.64 34.56
N GLY A 170 24.14 3.42 33.43
CA GLY A 170 24.56 2.45 32.41
C GLY A 170 24.19 0.98 32.70
N ASN A 171 23.61 0.67 33.86
CA ASN A 171 23.13 -0.68 34.20
C ASN A 171 21.69 -0.93 33.75
N ILE A 172 21.04 0.05 33.12
CA ILE A 172 19.63 -0.01 32.73
C ILE A 172 19.51 0.11 31.21
N PRO A 173 18.80 -0.82 30.55
CA PRO A 173 18.52 -0.68 29.13
C PRO A 173 17.56 0.48 28.89
N ALA A 174 17.75 1.21 27.79
CA ALA A 174 16.84 2.30 27.39
C ALA A 174 15.46 1.83 26.88
N TYR A 175 15.18 0.52 26.91
CA TYR A 175 13.93 -0.10 26.45
C TYR A 175 13.41 0.41 25.09
N ARG A 176 14.33 0.67 24.13
CA ARG A 176 14.01 1.26 22.82
C ARG A 176 13.00 0.40 22.04
N GLY A 177 12.07 1.06 21.35
CA GLY A 177 11.00 0.38 20.61
C GLY A 177 9.84 -0.12 21.47
N VAL A 178 9.85 0.15 22.77
CA VAL A 178 8.79 -0.22 23.71
C VAL A 178 8.39 1.00 24.52
N ALA A 179 7.08 1.24 24.61
CA ALA A 179 6.52 2.30 25.43
C ALA A 179 6.38 1.84 26.88
N TYR A 180 6.85 2.65 27.83
CA TYR A 180 6.78 2.37 29.26
C TYR A 180 6.66 3.66 30.08
N VAL A 181 6.20 3.53 31.32
CA VAL A 181 5.97 4.65 32.23
C VAL A 181 6.67 4.37 33.55
N VAL A 182 7.40 5.34 34.07
CA VAL A 182 8.08 5.27 35.37
C VAL A 182 7.40 6.22 36.35
N PHE A 183 7.05 5.71 37.52
CA PHE A 183 6.48 6.46 38.63
C PHE A 183 7.52 6.61 39.73
N GLU A 184 7.71 7.83 40.22
CA GLU A 184 8.59 8.14 41.36
C GLU A 184 7.77 8.40 42.62
N ASN A 185 8.06 7.66 43.70
CA ASN A 185 7.44 7.82 45.02
C ASN A 185 5.90 7.81 45.01
N PHE A 186 5.31 6.86 44.29
CA PHE A 186 3.85 6.69 44.25
C PHE A 186 3.28 6.35 45.63
N GLN A 187 2.34 7.16 46.12
CA GLN A 187 1.75 7.06 47.45
C GLN A 187 0.71 5.94 47.54
N LEU A 188 0.90 5.01 48.47
CA LEU A 188 0.07 3.81 48.58
C LEU A 188 -1.09 3.93 49.59
N ALA A 189 -1.12 5.01 50.36
CA ALA A 189 -2.12 5.23 51.43
C ALA A 189 -3.57 5.16 50.89
N ALA A 190 -3.81 5.72 49.70
CA ALA A 190 -5.14 5.73 49.07
C ALA A 190 -5.60 4.35 48.53
N PHE A 191 -4.69 3.38 48.46
CA PHE A 191 -4.93 2.05 47.87
C PHE A 191 -4.76 0.92 48.89
N GLY A 192 -4.82 1.23 50.19
CA GLY A 192 -4.68 0.23 51.24
C GLY A 192 -3.25 -0.31 51.38
N ASN A 193 -2.25 0.54 51.14
CA ASN A 193 -0.81 0.23 51.31
C ASN A 193 -0.32 -0.95 50.45
N ARG A 194 -0.92 -1.15 49.28
CA ARG A 194 -0.45 -2.08 48.25
C ARG A 194 -0.28 -1.34 46.93
N LEU A 195 0.50 -1.92 46.03
CA LEU A 195 0.55 -1.46 44.64
C LEU A 195 -0.83 -1.69 43.99
N PRO A 196 -1.52 -0.64 43.49
CA PRO A 196 -2.80 -0.81 42.83
C PRO A 196 -2.66 -1.40 41.43
N ASN A 197 -3.73 -2.01 40.92
CA ASN A 197 -3.79 -2.43 39.53
C ASN A 197 -4.02 -1.21 38.64
N LEU A 198 -3.04 -0.88 37.81
CA LEU A 198 -3.08 0.25 36.89
C LEU A 198 -3.64 -0.17 35.53
N THR A 199 -4.42 0.72 34.93
CA THR A 199 -4.82 0.62 33.54
C THR A 199 -4.62 1.95 32.85
N PHE A 200 -4.13 1.90 31.64
CA PHE A 200 -3.70 3.04 30.84
C PHE A 200 -4.51 3.05 29.56
N ASP A 201 -5.12 4.18 29.26
CA ASP A 201 -5.64 4.46 27.93
C ASP A 201 -4.47 4.92 27.06
N VAL A 202 -4.01 4.03 26.19
CA VAL A 202 -2.84 4.24 25.35
C VAL A 202 -3.29 4.62 23.96
N GLN A 203 -2.78 5.74 23.47
CA GLN A 203 -2.94 6.17 22.10
C GLN A 203 -1.69 5.73 21.35
N ALA A 204 -1.79 4.63 20.61
CA ALA A 204 -0.72 4.27 19.69
C ALA A 204 -0.48 5.44 18.74
N ALA A 205 0.77 5.68 18.36
CA ALA A 205 0.99 6.52 17.21
C ALA A 205 0.16 5.93 16.07
N ALA A 206 -0.53 6.79 15.32
CA ALA A 206 -1.18 6.34 14.10
C ALA A 206 -0.15 5.46 13.40
N ALA A 207 -0.48 4.18 13.14
CA ALA A 207 0.27 3.44 12.15
C ALA A 207 0.30 4.41 10.97
N SER A 208 1.50 4.89 10.56
CA SER A 208 1.59 5.70 9.35
C SER A 208 0.76 4.95 8.35
N THR A 209 -0.38 5.53 7.98
CA THR A 209 -1.44 4.82 7.31
C THR A 209 -0.91 4.54 5.92
N ALA A 210 -0.21 3.41 5.81
CA ALA A 210 0.83 3.28 4.82
C ALA A 210 1.91 4.40 4.92
N PRO A 211 3.04 4.28 4.23
CA PRO A 211 3.92 5.41 3.99
C PRO A 211 3.10 6.61 3.52
N ALA A 212 3.41 7.82 4.01
CA ALA A 212 2.68 9.04 3.66
C ALA A 212 2.54 9.29 2.14
N TRP A 213 3.32 8.61 1.28
CA TRP A 213 3.16 8.65 -0.16
C TRP A 213 1.97 7.84 -0.73
N MET A 214 1.33 6.94 0.04
CA MET A 214 0.02 6.37 -0.27
C MET A 214 -1.04 7.04 0.58
N GLY A 215 -1.45 8.20 0.10
CA GLY A 215 -2.70 8.88 0.40
C GLY A 215 -3.45 8.42 1.65
N THR A 216 -3.07 8.96 2.80
CA THR A 216 -4.04 9.33 3.82
C THR A 216 -3.82 10.79 4.20
N THR A 217 -4.90 11.55 4.02
CA THR A 217 -5.23 12.82 4.70
C THR A 217 -4.04 13.70 5.08
N GLU A 218 -3.83 14.76 4.26
CA GLU A 218 -2.82 15.82 4.41
C GLU A 218 -1.36 15.36 4.35
N VAL A 219 -0.94 14.99 3.13
CA VAL A 219 0.47 15.02 2.76
C VAL A 219 0.78 16.45 2.35
N ASP A 220 1.66 17.09 3.11
CA ASP A 220 2.26 18.37 2.78
C ASP A 220 2.77 18.35 1.32
N LYS A 221 2.49 19.42 0.58
CA LYS A 221 2.56 19.50 -0.89
C LYS A 221 3.99 19.42 -1.45
N THR A 222 4.96 19.04 -0.63
CA THR A 222 6.38 19.34 -0.83
C THR A 222 7.22 18.11 -1.17
N ASN A 223 6.76 16.87 -0.91
CA ASN A 223 7.65 15.69 -1.04
C ASN A 223 7.42 14.79 -2.28
N LEU A 224 6.21 14.67 -2.82
CA LEU A 224 5.96 13.87 -4.05
C LEU A 224 5.78 14.74 -5.30
N LEU A 225 5.30 15.97 -5.11
CA LEU A 225 5.26 16.96 -6.19
C LEU A 225 6.66 17.37 -6.61
N ASP A 226 7.68 17.31 -5.76
CA ASP A 226 9.08 17.64 -6.14
C ASP A 226 9.76 16.51 -6.94
N VAL A 227 9.35 15.27 -6.69
CA VAL A 227 9.79 14.10 -7.48
C VAL A 227 9.11 14.09 -8.85
N LEU A 228 7.84 14.51 -8.93
CA LEU A 228 7.07 14.63 -10.18
C LEU A 228 7.18 16.01 -10.87
N SER A 229 7.79 17.02 -10.24
CA SER A 229 8.00 18.36 -10.80
C SER A 229 9.17 18.40 -11.79
N HIS A 230 9.95 17.32 -11.87
CA HIS A 230 10.96 17.14 -12.90
C HIS A 230 10.29 17.25 -14.28
N PRO A 231 10.76 18.14 -15.18
CA PRO A 231 10.15 18.33 -16.48
C PRO A 231 10.05 17.01 -17.26
N GLY A 232 8.82 16.67 -17.69
CA GLY A 232 8.57 15.41 -18.40
C GLY A 232 8.72 14.16 -17.55
N ALA A 233 8.69 14.24 -16.21
CA ALA A 233 8.76 13.05 -15.36
C ALA A 233 7.53 12.15 -15.52
N ALA A 234 7.80 10.86 -15.65
CA ALA A 234 6.78 9.83 -15.63
C ALA A 234 6.49 9.37 -14.19
N LEU A 235 5.39 8.63 -14.04
CA LEU A 235 4.98 8.09 -12.74
C LEU A 235 6.07 7.16 -12.14
N PRO A 236 6.22 7.11 -10.81
CA PRO A 236 7.21 6.25 -10.15
C PRO A 236 6.87 4.77 -10.27
N ILE A 237 7.91 3.93 -10.35
CA ILE A 237 7.83 2.47 -10.31
C ILE A 237 8.45 1.96 -9.02
N ILE A 238 7.75 1.09 -8.28
CA ILE A 238 8.32 0.44 -7.09
C ILE A 238 9.36 -0.60 -7.52
N THR A 239 10.55 -0.49 -6.94
CA THR A 239 11.67 -1.40 -7.19
C THR A 239 11.98 -2.33 -6.03
N ALA A 240 11.62 -1.94 -4.81
CA ALA A 240 11.71 -2.79 -3.63
C ALA A 240 10.54 -2.54 -2.67
N GLY A 241 10.03 -3.63 -2.07
CA GLY A 241 8.89 -3.58 -1.17
C GLY A 241 7.57 -3.88 -1.86
N THR A 242 6.47 -3.68 -1.14
CA THR A 242 5.12 -3.80 -1.71
C THR A 242 4.58 -2.41 -2.04
N ALA A 243 3.40 -2.35 -2.67
CA ALA A 243 2.64 -1.10 -2.69
C ALA A 243 2.57 -0.51 -1.28
N ALA A 244 2.13 -1.26 -0.26
CA ALA A 244 2.00 -0.79 1.12
C ALA A 244 3.32 -0.39 1.81
N ASP A 245 4.47 -0.89 1.36
CA ASP A 245 5.78 -0.74 2.05
C ASP A 245 6.91 -0.55 1.04
N ALA A 246 6.76 0.36 0.08
CA ALA A 246 7.85 0.63 -0.87
C ALA A 246 9.07 1.15 -0.11
N ARG A 247 10.21 0.52 -0.38
CA ARG A 247 11.52 0.85 0.17
C ARG A 247 12.39 1.57 -0.85
N GLU A 248 12.14 1.31 -2.13
CA GLU A 248 12.83 1.94 -3.25
C GLU A 248 11.84 2.17 -4.39
N ILE A 249 11.92 3.34 -5.01
CA ILE A 249 11.18 3.70 -6.23
C ILE A 249 12.15 4.21 -7.29
N VAL A 250 11.77 4.07 -8.57
CA VAL A 250 12.48 4.66 -9.71
C VAL A 250 11.55 5.57 -10.49
N VAL A 251 12.06 6.73 -10.89
CA VAL A 251 11.35 7.73 -11.70
C VAL A 251 12.13 7.96 -12.98
N PHE A 252 11.44 7.94 -14.10
CA PHE A 252 12.03 8.29 -15.38
C PHE A 252 11.74 9.74 -15.70
N ALA A 253 12.79 10.50 -15.98
CA ALA A 253 12.71 11.92 -16.31
C ALA A 253 13.62 12.24 -17.49
N VAL A 254 13.36 13.37 -18.15
CA VAL A 254 14.21 13.85 -19.23
C VAL A 254 14.89 15.13 -18.78
N GLU A 255 16.20 15.16 -18.90
CA GLU A 255 17.00 16.36 -18.71
C GLU A 255 17.52 16.85 -20.06
N GLY A 256 17.30 18.11 -20.39
CA GLY A 256 17.75 18.65 -21.66
C GLY A 256 17.28 20.08 -21.91
N SER A 257 17.96 20.76 -22.83
CA SER A 257 17.58 22.10 -23.29
C SER A 257 17.44 22.08 -24.81
N GLY A 258 16.31 22.55 -25.32
CA GLY A 258 16.05 22.58 -26.77
C GLY A 258 15.96 21.16 -27.36
N THR A 259 16.76 20.86 -28.37
CA THR A 259 16.73 19.62 -29.15
C THR A 259 17.70 18.54 -28.65
N THR A 260 18.42 18.80 -27.56
CA THR A 260 19.34 17.83 -26.96
C THR A 260 18.82 17.41 -25.60
N ALA A 261 18.69 16.10 -25.39
CA ALA A 261 18.11 15.53 -24.18
C ALA A 261 18.83 14.25 -23.74
N THR A 262 18.69 13.94 -22.45
CA THR A 262 19.19 12.73 -21.81
C THR A 262 18.07 12.15 -20.96
N LEU A 263 17.81 10.86 -21.11
CA LEU A 263 16.85 10.15 -20.26
C LEU A 263 17.54 9.75 -18.96
N GLN A 264 16.83 9.92 -17.85
CA GLN A 264 17.34 9.65 -16.51
C GLN A 264 16.44 8.64 -15.80
N ALA A 265 17.04 7.70 -15.09
CA ALA A 265 16.39 6.86 -14.11
C ALA A 265 16.88 7.28 -12.72
N LEU A 266 15.98 7.88 -11.94
CA LEU A 266 16.23 8.44 -10.63
C LEU A 266 15.70 7.47 -9.57
N PHE A 267 16.58 6.87 -8.79
CA PHE A 267 16.24 5.94 -7.72
C PHE A 267 16.16 6.69 -6.40
N TYR A 268 15.03 6.54 -5.71
CA TYR A 268 14.80 7.13 -4.40
C TYR A 268 14.59 6.04 -3.36
N ASN A 269 15.22 6.21 -2.20
CA ASN A 269 14.91 5.46 -0.99
C ASN A 269 13.73 6.12 -0.28
N THR A 270 12.71 5.32 0.02
CA THR A 270 11.43 5.75 0.61
C THR A 270 11.22 5.24 2.03
N THR A 271 12.29 4.79 2.71
CA THR A 271 12.23 4.29 4.09
C THR A 271 12.10 5.39 5.14
N SER A 272 12.46 6.63 4.80
CA SER A 272 12.30 7.84 5.61
C SER A 272 11.11 8.68 5.15
N GLU A 273 10.64 9.60 6.01
CA GLU A 273 9.53 10.52 5.70
C GLU A 273 9.78 11.40 4.46
N VAL A 274 11.05 11.69 4.17
CA VAL A 274 11.48 12.39 2.95
C VAL A 274 12.18 11.39 2.04
N PRO A 275 11.72 11.18 0.80
CA PRO A 275 12.42 10.35 -0.17
C PRO A 275 13.81 10.93 -0.49
N ALA A 276 14.85 10.11 -0.33
CA ALA A 276 16.22 10.52 -0.62
C ALA A 276 16.68 9.92 -1.94
N LEU A 277 17.19 10.75 -2.86
CA LEU A 277 17.80 10.27 -4.10
C LEU A 277 19.05 9.46 -3.74
N THR A 278 19.08 8.18 -4.11
CA THR A 278 20.21 7.28 -3.84
C THR A 278 21.08 7.05 -5.05
N GLN A 279 20.48 7.03 -6.23
CA GLN A 279 21.20 6.78 -7.47
C GLN A 279 20.52 7.45 -8.65
N GLN A 280 21.34 7.99 -9.55
CA GLN A 280 20.91 8.48 -10.85
C GLN A 280 21.65 7.71 -11.93
N VAL A 281 20.91 7.18 -12.90
CA VAL A 281 21.46 6.54 -14.09
C VAL A 281 21.01 7.35 -15.29
N ASN A 282 21.95 7.66 -16.19
CA ASN A 282 21.67 8.44 -17.39
C ASN A 282 21.81 7.57 -18.64
N SER A 283 20.96 7.82 -19.63
CA SER A 283 21.15 7.29 -20.97
C SER A 283 22.31 7.99 -21.67
N ALA A 284 22.71 7.49 -22.84
CA ALA A 284 23.45 8.32 -23.78
C ALA A 284 22.61 9.55 -24.14
N THR A 285 23.25 10.72 -24.21
CA THR A 285 22.63 11.95 -24.70
C THR A 285 22.23 11.78 -26.17
N PHE A 286 21.07 12.30 -26.52
CA PHE A 286 20.52 12.19 -27.86
C PHE A 286 19.95 13.52 -28.34
N THR A 287 19.94 13.68 -29.66
CA THR A 287 19.29 14.81 -30.32
C THR A 287 17.93 14.38 -30.87
N SER A 288 16.93 15.23 -30.69
CA SER A 288 15.58 15.13 -31.23
C SER A 288 15.31 16.28 -32.19
N THR A 289 14.39 16.12 -33.12
CA THR A 289 14.00 17.20 -34.05
C THR A 289 13.32 18.36 -33.31
N ASP A 290 12.51 18.02 -32.31
CA ASP A 290 11.77 18.95 -31.48
C ASP A 290 12.07 18.72 -29.99
N PRO A 291 11.88 19.72 -29.12
CA PRO A 291 12.08 19.55 -27.68
C PRO A 291 11.19 18.44 -27.13
N VAL A 292 11.80 17.48 -26.44
CA VAL A 292 11.07 16.41 -25.78
C VAL A 292 10.55 16.90 -24.42
N ASN A 293 9.28 16.63 -24.13
CA ASN A 293 8.59 17.14 -22.94
C ASN A 293 7.73 16.09 -22.24
N ASP A 294 7.75 14.86 -22.74
CA ASP A 294 6.86 13.80 -22.31
C ASP A 294 7.59 12.46 -22.23
N VAL A 295 7.31 11.72 -21.15
CA VAL A 295 7.86 10.40 -20.91
C VAL A 295 6.74 9.44 -20.59
N VAL A 296 6.74 8.30 -21.28
CA VAL A 296 5.81 7.19 -21.11
C VAL A 296 6.62 5.94 -20.85
N TRP A 297 6.16 5.06 -19.98
CA TRP A 297 6.83 3.79 -19.74
C TRP A 297 5.86 2.62 -19.63
N ALA A 298 6.40 1.43 -19.86
CA ALA A 298 5.72 0.18 -19.56
C ALA A 298 6.71 -0.83 -18.97
N ALA A 299 6.35 -1.43 -17.84
CA ALA A 299 7.12 -2.51 -17.23
C ALA A 299 6.82 -3.85 -17.93
N SER A 300 7.87 -4.65 -18.14
CA SER A 300 7.73 -5.97 -18.75
C SER A 300 6.99 -6.94 -17.81
N PRO A 301 6.32 -7.98 -18.34
CA PRO A 301 5.63 -8.97 -17.53
C PRO A 301 6.54 -9.75 -16.57
N ASP A 302 7.82 -9.88 -16.89
CA ASP A 302 8.85 -10.49 -16.04
C ASP A 302 9.48 -9.50 -15.04
N GLU A 303 8.98 -8.27 -14.98
CA GLU A 303 9.38 -7.16 -14.12
C GLU A 303 10.85 -6.71 -14.23
N ARG A 304 11.65 -7.34 -15.08
CA ARG A 304 13.08 -7.05 -15.22
C ARG A 304 13.35 -5.80 -16.05
N TYR A 305 12.58 -5.62 -17.13
CA TYR A 305 12.81 -4.55 -18.08
C TYR A 305 11.72 -3.49 -17.99
N VAL A 306 12.10 -2.25 -18.26
CA VAL A 306 11.16 -1.16 -18.49
C VAL A 306 11.44 -0.60 -19.86
N VAL A 307 10.43 -0.51 -20.70
CA VAL A 307 10.53 0.26 -21.93
C VAL A 307 10.08 1.69 -21.61
N VAL A 308 10.88 2.66 -22.02
CA VAL A 308 10.65 4.08 -21.78
C VAL A 308 10.66 4.79 -23.11
N GLN A 309 9.57 5.49 -23.41
CA GLN A 309 9.40 6.30 -24.59
C GLN A 309 9.43 7.77 -24.20
N VAL A 310 10.20 8.55 -24.94
CA VAL A 310 10.33 9.99 -24.81
C VAL A 310 9.85 10.63 -26.10
N GLN A 311 9.00 11.64 -26.01
CA GLN A 311 8.42 12.31 -27.18
C GLN A 311 8.12 13.79 -26.92
N ASN A 312 7.80 14.52 -27.99
CA ASN A 312 7.16 15.81 -27.91
C ASN A 312 5.65 15.62 -28.13
N THR A 313 4.81 16.15 -27.23
CA THR A 313 3.34 16.08 -27.35
C THR A 313 2.73 17.14 -28.27
N ALA A 314 3.50 18.14 -28.70
CA ALA A 314 3.02 19.27 -29.49
C ALA A 314 3.37 19.18 -31.00
N ALA A 315 4.24 18.27 -31.41
CA ALA A 315 4.60 18.11 -32.82
C ALA A 315 3.70 17.06 -33.52
N SER A 316 3.63 17.10 -34.86
CA SER A 316 2.98 16.06 -35.67
C SER A 316 3.51 16.16 -37.11
N PRO A 317 4.12 15.10 -37.69
CA PRO A 317 4.35 13.78 -37.12
C PRO A 317 5.38 13.79 -35.97
N ASN A 318 5.20 12.93 -34.98
CA ASN A 318 6.05 12.89 -33.80
C ASN A 318 7.20 11.91 -33.95
N THR A 319 8.40 12.34 -33.57
CA THR A 319 9.52 11.42 -33.38
C THR A 319 9.56 10.99 -31.92
N ALA A 320 9.43 9.69 -31.69
CA ALA A 320 9.60 9.09 -30.38
C ALA A 320 10.99 8.46 -30.26
N HIS A 321 11.57 8.58 -29.07
CA HIS A 321 12.84 7.98 -28.71
C HIS A 321 12.57 6.92 -27.64
N VAL A 322 12.87 5.67 -27.95
CA VAL A 322 12.57 4.55 -27.06
C VAL A 322 13.87 3.95 -26.53
N PHE A 323 13.85 3.69 -25.23
CA PHE A 323 14.94 3.12 -24.46
C PHE A 323 14.44 1.88 -23.73
N LEU A 324 15.29 0.86 -23.66
CA LEU A 324 15.14 -0.23 -22.71
C LEU A 324 15.94 0.10 -21.46
N PHE A 325 15.37 -0.16 -20.30
CA PHE A 325 16.05 -0.06 -19.03
C PHE A 325 16.04 -1.43 -18.35
N ASP A 326 17.21 -2.00 -18.09
CA ASP A 326 17.35 -3.21 -17.27
C ASP A 326 17.40 -2.80 -15.79
N ARG A 327 16.39 -3.19 -15.02
CA ARG A 327 16.27 -2.83 -13.60
C ARG A 327 17.28 -3.55 -12.72
N VAL A 328 17.74 -4.73 -13.14
CA VAL A 328 18.71 -5.54 -12.39
C VAL A 328 20.10 -4.97 -12.58
N LEU A 329 20.47 -4.67 -13.83
CA LEU A 329 21.77 -4.07 -14.14
C LEU A 329 21.80 -2.55 -13.91
N ARG A 330 20.63 -1.92 -13.74
CA ARG A 330 20.43 -0.46 -13.63
C ARG A 330 21.10 0.29 -14.78
N GLN A 331 20.80 -0.12 -16.01
CA GLN A 331 21.44 0.40 -17.21
C GLN A 331 20.43 0.62 -18.34
N PHE A 332 20.63 1.70 -19.08
CA PHE A 332 19.93 1.93 -20.33
C PHE A 332 20.57 1.15 -21.48
N GLY A 333 19.73 0.62 -22.35
CA GLY A 333 20.09 0.10 -23.66
C GLY A 333 20.33 1.17 -24.70
N ALA A 334 20.62 0.73 -25.92
CA ALA A 334 20.78 1.63 -27.04
C ALA A 334 19.45 2.34 -27.36
N ARG A 335 19.54 3.63 -27.71
CA ARG A 335 18.40 4.41 -28.19
C ARG A 335 17.91 3.86 -29.52
N THR A 336 16.62 3.58 -29.62
CA THR A 336 15.93 3.35 -30.90
C THR A 336 15.01 4.53 -31.21
N GLN A 337 15.13 5.11 -32.39
CA GLN A 337 14.25 6.17 -32.86
C GLN A 337 13.08 5.57 -33.65
N ILE A 338 11.88 6.07 -33.37
CA ILE A 338 10.63 5.61 -33.93
C ILE A 338 9.85 6.82 -34.45
N SER A 339 9.21 6.67 -35.60
CA SER A 339 8.24 7.65 -36.10
C SER A 339 6.84 7.26 -35.63
N LEU A 340 6.17 8.18 -34.93
CA LEU A 340 4.78 8.04 -34.54
C LEU A 340 3.89 8.91 -35.42
N VAL A 341 2.80 8.32 -35.87
CA VAL A 341 1.80 9.03 -36.68
C VAL A 341 0.77 9.75 -35.79
N SER A 342 0.84 9.59 -34.47
CA SER A 342 0.00 10.32 -33.51
C SER A 342 0.79 10.80 -32.30
N ASP A 343 0.26 11.81 -31.63
CA ASP A 343 0.71 12.40 -30.34
C ASP A 343 0.35 11.55 -29.11
N ARG A 344 -0.34 10.43 -29.29
CA ARG A 344 -0.87 9.66 -28.16
C ARG A 344 0.18 8.79 -27.48
N ARG A 345 0.14 8.85 -26.14
CA ARG A 345 0.95 8.08 -25.19
C ARG A 345 0.51 6.61 -25.15
N SER A 346 1.09 5.76 -25.98
CA SER A 346 0.76 4.33 -25.92
C SER A 346 1.98 3.45 -26.12
N LEU A 347 2.31 2.67 -25.11
CA LEU A 347 3.45 1.76 -25.12
C LEU A 347 3.12 0.60 -24.20
N HIS A 348 3.14 -0.62 -24.74
CA HIS A 348 2.66 -1.79 -24.01
C HIS A 348 3.49 -3.02 -24.34
N TRP A 349 3.62 -3.92 -23.37
CA TRP A 349 4.22 -5.23 -23.56
C TRP A 349 3.14 -6.25 -23.89
N ILE A 350 3.33 -7.02 -24.97
CA ILE A 350 2.44 -8.14 -25.32
C ILE A 350 3.01 -9.48 -24.87
N SER A 351 4.33 -9.56 -24.71
CA SER A 351 5.04 -10.71 -24.16
C SER A 351 6.25 -10.21 -23.34
N SER A 352 7.11 -11.09 -22.83
CA SER A 352 8.38 -10.71 -22.19
C SER A 352 9.43 -10.17 -23.18
N THR A 353 9.17 -10.29 -24.48
CA THR A 353 10.08 -9.85 -25.56
C THR A 353 9.45 -8.86 -26.52
N ASP A 354 8.14 -8.82 -26.62
CA ASP A 354 7.43 -8.10 -27.65
C ASP A 354 6.65 -6.93 -27.06
N MET A 355 6.71 -5.81 -27.75
CA MET A 355 6.10 -4.54 -27.35
C MET A 355 5.42 -3.88 -28.54
N VAL A 356 4.40 -3.08 -28.24
CA VAL A 356 3.57 -2.42 -29.26
C VAL A 356 3.29 -0.98 -28.88
N THR A 357 3.20 -0.12 -29.89
CA THR A 357 2.74 1.27 -29.77
C THR A 357 1.65 1.54 -30.82
N GLN A 358 0.78 2.53 -30.59
CA GLN A 358 -0.20 2.93 -31.59
C GLN A 358 0.46 3.55 -32.81
N GLU A 359 -0.02 3.14 -33.97
CA GLU A 359 0.30 3.79 -35.24
C GLU A 359 -0.95 3.79 -36.14
N ALA A 360 -0.98 4.71 -37.10
CA ALA A 360 -1.90 4.67 -38.21
C ALA A 360 -1.11 4.77 -39.51
N GLN A 361 -1.25 3.80 -40.41
CA GLN A 361 -0.55 3.79 -41.70
C GLN A 361 -1.54 3.48 -42.81
N GLY A 362 -1.48 4.24 -43.92
CA GLY A 362 -2.33 3.99 -45.09
C GLY A 362 -3.84 4.07 -44.84
N GLY A 363 -4.27 4.93 -43.90
CA GLY A 363 -5.69 5.08 -43.53
C GLY A 363 -6.23 3.97 -42.60
N VAL A 364 -5.38 3.05 -42.18
CA VAL A 364 -5.68 1.95 -41.25
C VAL A 364 -5.06 2.26 -39.89
N ARG A 365 -5.82 2.09 -38.82
CA ARG A 365 -5.36 2.20 -37.44
C ARG A 365 -4.94 0.82 -36.93
N GLY A 366 -3.78 0.77 -36.29
CA GLY A 366 -3.20 -0.48 -35.87
C GLY A 366 -2.10 -0.31 -34.83
N LEU A 367 -1.12 -1.18 -34.92
CA LEU A 367 0.01 -1.26 -34.01
C LEU A 367 1.31 -1.26 -34.77
N ARG A 368 2.31 -0.59 -34.23
CA ARG A 368 3.70 -0.82 -34.60
C ARG A 368 4.29 -1.80 -33.61
N TRP A 369 4.78 -2.93 -34.12
CA TRP A 369 5.34 -4.01 -33.31
C TRP A 369 6.86 -3.91 -33.25
N TYR A 370 7.39 -4.01 -32.03
CA TYR A 370 8.83 -4.17 -31.80
C TYR A 370 9.12 -5.41 -30.97
N GLN A 371 10.31 -5.94 -31.19
CA GLN A 371 10.83 -7.09 -30.48
C GLN A 371 12.17 -6.75 -29.83
N ARG A 372 12.31 -7.09 -28.56
CA ARG A 372 13.54 -6.99 -27.80
C ARG A 372 14.52 -8.06 -28.23
N GLN A 373 15.76 -7.67 -28.49
CA GLN A 373 16.89 -8.58 -28.66
C GLN A 373 18.01 -8.17 -27.71
N GLY A 374 18.12 -8.87 -26.57
CA GLY A 374 19.01 -8.43 -25.50
C GLY A 374 18.55 -7.10 -24.92
N ASN A 375 19.39 -6.07 -24.98
CA ASN A 375 19.09 -4.71 -24.51
C ASN A 375 18.80 -3.71 -25.65
N THR A 376 18.45 -4.22 -26.84
CA THR A 376 18.06 -3.39 -27.99
C THR A 376 16.64 -3.72 -28.45
N ILE A 377 16.05 -2.79 -29.19
CA ILE A 377 14.71 -2.92 -29.77
C ILE A 377 14.85 -3.00 -31.29
N VAL A 378 14.23 -4.03 -31.87
CA VAL A 378 14.14 -4.25 -33.31
C VAL A 378 12.70 -4.01 -33.77
N ASP A 379 12.54 -3.18 -34.79
CA ASP A 379 11.26 -2.92 -35.42
C ASP A 379 10.82 -4.08 -36.33
N ARG A 380 9.59 -4.56 -36.12
CA ARG A 380 8.97 -5.67 -36.85
C ARG A 380 7.90 -5.18 -37.83
N GLY A 381 7.59 -3.88 -37.84
CA GLY A 381 6.69 -3.25 -38.79
C GLY A 381 5.27 -3.04 -38.27
N PHE A 382 4.44 -2.47 -39.14
CA PHE A 382 3.06 -2.11 -38.86
C PHE A 382 2.10 -3.30 -39.03
N VAL A 383 1.17 -3.43 -38.10
CA VAL A 383 0.08 -4.40 -38.10
C VAL A 383 -1.25 -3.65 -38.09
N GLY A 384 -2.03 -3.78 -39.16
CA GLY A 384 -3.38 -3.23 -39.23
C GLY A 384 -4.33 -4.02 -38.32
N VAL A 385 -5.04 -3.31 -37.44
CA VAL A 385 -5.98 -3.94 -36.48
C VAL A 385 -7.42 -3.60 -36.84
N TRP A 386 -7.67 -2.33 -37.15
CA TRP A 386 -9.00 -1.82 -37.48
C TRP A 386 -9.02 -1.52 -38.97
N GLY A 387 -9.97 -2.10 -39.73
CA GLY A 387 -10.00 -2.02 -41.20
C GLY A 387 -9.92 -0.61 -41.82
N ALA A 388 -9.92 -0.53 -43.15
CA ALA A 388 -9.73 0.72 -43.90
C ALA A 388 -10.62 1.89 -43.41
N GLY A 389 -10.05 3.09 -43.30
CA GLY A 389 -10.73 4.30 -42.83
C GLY A 389 -10.74 4.48 -41.31
N SER A 390 -10.25 3.51 -40.53
CA SER A 390 -10.19 3.58 -39.07
C SER A 390 -9.18 4.60 -38.54
N ALA A 391 -8.22 5.06 -39.35
CA ALA A 391 -7.26 6.09 -38.94
C ALA A 391 -7.95 7.40 -38.53
N THR A 392 -9.04 7.79 -39.19
CA THR A 392 -9.79 9.03 -38.90
C THR A 392 -11.08 8.75 -38.14
N THR A 393 -11.70 7.59 -38.35
CA THR A 393 -13.01 7.27 -37.77
C THR A 393 -12.93 6.68 -36.36
N ARG A 394 -11.75 6.26 -35.89
CA ARG A 394 -11.58 5.63 -34.58
C ARG A 394 -10.47 6.26 -33.74
N TYR A 395 -10.68 6.29 -32.43
CA TYR A 395 -9.67 6.63 -31.43
C TYR A 395 -9.38 5.41 -30.54
N ALA A 396 -8.13 5.17 -30.24
CA ALA A 396 -7.73 4.07 -29.35
C ALA A 396 -7.72 4.56 -27.89
N VAL A 397 -8.17 3.69 -27.00
CA VAL A 397 -8.67 4.02 -25.65
C VAL A 397 -7.72 3.57 -24.56
N SER A 398 -7.36 2.30 -24.60
CA SER A 398 -6.48 1.71 -23.62
C SER A 398 -5.97 0.37 -24.14
N TYR A 399 -4.75 0.08 -23.74
CA TYR A 399 -4.22 -1.27 -23.74
C TYR A 399 -4.01 -1.60 -22.27
N SER A 400 -5.01 -2.22 -21.68
CA SER A 400 -4.82 -2.80 -20.37
C SER A 400 -3.86 -3.97 -20.54
N ASN A 401 -2.65 -3.82 -19.99
CA ASN A 401 -1.86 -4.98 -19.60
C ASN A 401 -2.73 -5.85 -18.66
N PHE A 402 -2.33 -7.11 -18.51
CA PHE A 402 -2.85 -8.10 -17.56
C PHE A 402 -3.88 -9.08 -18.17
N LEU A 403 -3.42 -10.33 -18.29
CA LEU A 403 -4.03 -11.54 -18.85
C LEU A 403 -5.40 -11.87 -18.18
N PRO A 404 -6.38 -12.47 -18.90
CA PRO A 404 -6.19 -13.77 -19.55
C PRO A 404 -6.72 -13.85 -21.00
N VAL A 405 -5.77 -13.79 -21.94
CA VAL A 405 -5.73 -14.70 -23.09
C VAL A 405 -4.27 -15.10 -23.21
N ALA A 406 -3.94 -16.39 -23.27
CA ALA A 406 -2.57 -16.95 -23.25
C ALA A 406 -1.51 -16.11 -24.02
N GLY A 407 -0.87 -15.13 -23.36
CA GLY A 407 0.16 -14.27 -23.94
C GLY A 407 -0.32 -13.16 -24.88
N GLY A 408 -1.52 -12.58 -24.67
CA GLY A 408 -2.07 -11.51 -25.51
C GLY A 408 -2.45 -10.22 -24.77
N LEU A 409 -2.71 -9.15 -25.54
CA LEU A 409 -3.24 -7.86 -25.11
C LEU A 409 -4.68 -7.69 -25.58
N MET A 410 -5.54 -7.10 -24.75
CA MET A 410 -6.83 -6.57 -25.20
C MET A 410 -6.64 -5.15 -25.71
N MET A 411 -7.16 -4.87 -26.90
CA MET A 411 -7.23 -3.54 -27.48
C MET A 411 -8.65 -3.02 -27.43
N LEU A 412 -8.83 -1.77 -26.98
CA LEU A 412 -10.11 -1.07 -27.04
C LEU A 412 -10.03 0.18 -27.92
N THR A 413 -11.09 0.43 -28.68
CA THR A 413 -11.25 1.63 -29.51
C THR A 413 -12.72 2.09 -29.50
N TYR A 414 -12.96 3.33 -29.91
CA TYR A 414 -14.28 3.92 -30.08
C TYR A 414 -14.28 4.77 -31.34
N ASN A 415 -15.48 5.08 -31.83
CA ASN A 415 -15.60 5.99 -32.97
C ASN A 415 -15.24 7.42 -32.55
N ALA A 416 -14.71 8.19 -33.48
CA ALA A 416 -14.33 9.59 -33.33
C ALA A 416 -15.53 10.55 -33.18
N THR A 417 -16.50 10.18 -32.34
CA THR A 417 -17.63 11.02 -31.95
C THR A 417 -17.41 11.54 -30.53
N THR A 418 -17.99 12.70 -30.22
CA THR A 418 -17.90 13.33 -28.90
C THR A 418 -18.45 12.48 -27.77
N ASN A 419 -19.26 11.47 -28.09
CA ASN A 419 -20.01 10.70 -27.11
C ASN A 419 -20.09 9.19 -27.45
N PRO A 420 -19.05 8.37 -27.26
CA PRO A 420 -19.11 6.96 -27.66
C PRO A 420 -20.04 6.16 -26.73
N THR A 421 -21.04 5.53 -27.33
CA THR A 421 -21.94 4.56 -26.68
C THR A 421 -21.48 3.12 -26.88
N THR A 422 -20.53 2.90 -27.80
CA THR A 422 -20.00 1.59 -28.15
C THR A 422 -18.48 1.63 -28.16
N LEU A 423 -17.87 0.74 -27.38
CA LEU A 423 -16.46 0.40 -27.51
C LEU A 423 -16.32 -0.84 -28.38
N TYR A 424 -15.27 -0.88 -29.18
CA TYR A 424 -14.88 -2.02 -29.98
C TYR A 424 -13.62 -2.60 -29.37
N GLY A 425 -13.64 -3.90 -29.09
CA GLY A 425 -12.52 -4.63 -28.55
C GLY A 425 -11.98 -5.67 -29.53
N CYS A 426 -10.70 -5.99 -29.44
CA CYS A 426 -10.14 -7.20 -30.04
C CYS A 426 -8.93 -7.65 -29.21
N PHE A 427 -8.60 -8.93 -29.29
CA PHE A 427 -7.37 -9.45 -28.69
C PHE A 427 -6.26 -9.49 -29.71
N VAL A 428 -5.04 -9.15 -29.30
CA VAL A 428 -3.84 -9.34 -30.10
C VAL A 428 -2.87 -10.23 -29.35
N SER A 429 -2.10 -11.05 -30.07
CA SER A 429 -1.10 -11.93 -29.46
C SER A 429 0.09 -12.13 -30.39
N VAL A 430 1.24 -12.48 -29.82
CA VAL A 430 2.45 -12.81 -30.57
C VAL A 430 2.89 -14.22 -30.19
N ALA A 431 3.06 -15.07 -31.20
CA ALA A 431 3.61 -16.41 -31.05
C ALA A 431 4.79 -16.58 -32.02
N GLY A 432 6.01 -16.60 -31.46
CA GLY A 432 7.24 -16.59 -32.25
C GLY A 432 7.33 -15.33 -33.11
N ASN A 433 7.31 -15.47 -34.43
CA ASN A 433 7.37 -14.35 -35.38
C ASN A 433 6.00 -13.95 -35.95
N ASN A 434 4.91 -14.55 -35.47
CA ASN A 434 3.57 -14.32 -36.00
C ASN A 434 2.76 -13.43 -35.07
N PHE A 435 2.34 -12.28 -35.58
CA PHE A 435 1.38 -11.40 -34.91
C PHE A 435 -0.04 -11.78 -35.32
N SER A 436 -0.90 -12.04 -34.35
CA SER A 436 -2.29 -12.45 -34.59
C SER A 436 -3.26 -11.42 -34.02
N VAL A 437 -4.25 -11.04 -34.82
CA VAL A 437 -5.38 -10.19 -34.42
C VAL A 437 -6.63 -11.07 -34.34
N GLY A 438 -7.23 -11.12 -33.16
CA GLY A 438 -8.42 -11.90 -32.87
C GLY A 438 -9.70 -11.25 -33.39
N THR A 439 -10.80 -11.99 -33.29
CA THR A 439 -12.12 -11.53 -33.73
C THR A 439 -12.56 -10.31 -32.93
N PRO A 440 -12.98 -9.20 -33.59
CA PRO A 440 -13.51 -8.04 -32.89
C PRO A 440 -14.81 -8.35 -32.12
N PHE A 441 -14.98 -7.70 -30.98
CA PHE A 441 -16.20 -7.70 -30.19
C PHE A 441 -16.62 -6.27 -29.84
N THR A 442 -17.83 -6.10 -29.31
CA THR A 442 -18.35 -4.78 -28.91
C THR A 442 -18.80 -4.78 -27.46
N ILE A 443 -18.54 -3.67 -26.78
CA ILE A 443 -19.10 -3.35 -25.46
C ILE A 443 -20.03 -2.16 -25.68
N THR A 444 -21.34 -2.42 -25.70
CA THR A 444 -22.36 -1.41 -26.00
C THR A 444 -23.07 -0.97 -24.73
N SER A 445 -23.25 0.33 -24.56
CA SER A 445 -23.96 0.95 -23.45
C SER A 445 -24.92 2.04 -23.91
N ALA A 446 -26.00 2.25 -23.14
CA ALA A 446 -26.90 3.39 -23.30
C ALA A 446 -26.29 4.72 -22.83
N ILE A 447 -25.19 4.70 -22.08
CA ILE A 447 -24.55 5.90 -21.55
C ILE A 447 -23.38 6.31 -22.46
N PRO A 448 -23.40 7.52 -23.05
CA PRO A 448 -22.28 8.03 -23.81
C PRO A 448 -21.11 8.36 -22.89
N ALA A 449 -19.90 7.84 -23.15
CA ALA A 449 -18.69 8.46 -22.60
C ALA A 449 -18.62 9.90 -23.12
N THR A 450 -18.13 10.87 -22.36
CA THR A 450 -18.01 12.26 -22.83
C THR A 450 -16.67 12.52 -23.53
N SER A 451 -16.59 13.57 -24.34
CA SER A 451 -15.36 13.97 -25.02
C SER A 451 -14.31 14.38 -23.99
N GLY A 452 -13.19 13.67 -23.95
CA GLY A 452 -12.11 13.89 -22.97
C GLY A 452 -11.96 12.77 -21.94
N ASP A 453 -12.89 11.82 -21.91
CA ASP A 453 -12.78 10.63 -21.06
C ASP A 453 -11.72 9.69 -21.66
N GLU A 454 -10.75 9.25 -20.87
CA GLU A 454 -9.83 8.16 -21.21
C GLU A 454 -10.32 6.87 -20.51
N PRO A 455 -11.02 5.97 -21.22
CA PRO A 455 -11.53 4.76 -20.60
C PRO A 455 -10.39 3.84 -20.18
N VAL A 456 -10.37 3.46 -18.91
CA VAL A 456 -9.38 2.51 -18.38
C VAL A 456 -10.06 1.21 -18.03
N CYS A 457 -9.44 0.11 -18.41
CA CYS A 457 -9.93 -1.22 -18.13
C CYS A 457 -8.98 -1.96 -17.19
N VAL A 458 -9.55 -2.68 -16.23
CA VAL A 458 -8.84 -3.37 -15.15
C VAL A 458 -9.51 -4.72 -14.92
N ASN A 459 -8.75 -5.81 -14.81
CA ASN A 459 -9.29 -7.11 -14.39
C ASN A 459 -9.48 -7.13 -12.85
N VAL A 460 -10.64 -7.60 -12.38
CA VAL A 460 -11.06 -7.54 -10.95
C VAL A 460 -10.96 -8.92 -10.27
N GLU A 461 -9.96 -9.72 -10.63
CA GLU A 461 -9.80 -11.14 -10.26
C GLU A 461 -10.79 -12.08 -10.97
N GLY A 462 -10.29 -13.23 -11.41
CA GLY A 462 -11.06 -14.19 -12.22
C GLY A 462 -11.35 -13.68 -13.63
N ASP A 463 -12.56 -13.93 -14.12
CA ASP A 463 -12.96 -13.62 -15.51
C ASP A 463 -13.67 -12.26 -15.65
N GLU A 464 -13.79 -11.47 -14.57
CA GLU A 464 -14.50 -10.19 -14.55
C GLU A 464 -13.56 -9.00 -14.75
N TRP A 465 -13.99 -8.06 -15.59
CA TRP A 465 -13.30 -6.84 -15.97
C TRP A 465 -14.12 -5.62 -15.58
N LEU A 466 -13.45 -4.61 -15.05
CA LEU A 466 -13.98 -3.30 -14.75
C LEU A 466 -13.52 -2.32 -15.83
N LEU A 467 -14.48 -1.64 -16.44
CA LEU A 467 -14.27 -0.47 -17.26
C LEU A 467 -14.65 0.76 -16.46
N PHE A 468 -13.74 1.72 -16.44
CA PHE A 468 -13.89 2.99 -15.76
C PHE A 468 -13.86 4.14 -16.76
N LEU A 469 -14.72 5.13 -16.55
CA LEU A 469 -14.68 6.45 -17.17
C LEU A 469 -14.71 7.50 -16.06
N ALA A 470 -13.73 8.40 -16.05
CA ALA A 470 -13.79 9.59 -15.21
C ALA A 470 -13.94 10.85 -16.04
N THR A 471 -14.76 11.74 -15.51
CA THR A 471 -14.80 13.15 -15.88
C THR A 471 -14.36 13.98 -14.67
N SER A 472 -14.29 15.30 -14.83
CA SER A 472 -14.06 16.22 -13.72
C SER A 472 -15.19 16.25 -12.68
N THR A 473 -16.29 15.51 -12.85
CA THR A 473 -17.46 15.56 -11.95
C THR A 473 -18.11 14.21 -11.70
N GLN A 474 -17.78 13.18 -12.48
CA GLN A 474 -18.42 11.87 -12.40
C GLN A 474 -17.40 10.76 -12.60
N VAL A 475 -17.58 9.68 -11.87
CA VAL A 475 -16.96 8.39 -12.18
C VAL A 475 -18.05 7.44 -12.61
N ARG A 476 -17.82 6.72 -13.70
CA ARG A 476 -18.72 5.71 -14.21
C ARG A 476 -17.98 4.38 -14.25
N LEU A 477 -18.65 3.34 -13.78
CA LEU A 477 -18.10 1.99 -13.65
C LEU A 477 -19.01 1.00 -14.36
N LEU A 478 -18.47 0.14 -15.21
CA LEU A 478 -19.15 -0.99 -15.83
C LEU A 478 -18.32 -2.25 -15.59
N THR A 479 -18.96 -3.37 -15.24
CA THR A 479 -18.26 -4.66 -15.21
C THR A 479 -18.76 -5.60 -16.29
N PHE A 480 -17.84 -6.38 -16.85
CA PHE A 480 -18.10 -7.31 -17.94
C PHE A 480 -17.17 -8.52 -17.85
N THR A 481 -17.61 -9.64 -18.40
CA THR A 481 -16.77 -10.82 -18.62
C THR A 481 -16.39 -10.91 -20.08
N LEU A 482 -15.24 -11.51 -20.36
CA LEU A 482 -14.71 -11.65 -21.71
C LEU A 482 -14.71 -13.11 -22.16
N SER A 483 -15.06 -13.30 -23.43
CA SER A 483 -14.75 -14.48 -24.22
C SER A 483 -13.92 -14.05 -25.44
N PRO A 484 -13.24 -14.97 -26.15
CA PRO A 484 -12.36 -14.60 -27.28
C PRO A 484 -13.03 -13.77 -28.39
N SER A 485 -14.37 -13.79 -28.48
CA SER A 485 -15.12 -13.08 -29.53
C SER A 485 -16.34 -12.30 -29.02
N ALA A 486 -16.54 -12.19 -27.71
CA ALA A 486 -17.68 -11.45 -27.15
C ALA A 486 -17.37 -10.93 -25.74
N ALA A 487 -17.98 -9.80 -25.40
CA ALA A 487 -18.02 -9.26 -24.05
C ALA A 487 -19.46 -9.36 -23.50
N THR A 488 -19.62 -9.85 -22.27
CA THR A 488 -20.91 -9.95 -21.61
C THR A 488 -20.92 -9.05 -20.38
N ILE A 489 -21.75 -8.01 -20.41
CA ILE A 489 -21.89 -7.07 -19.29
C ILE A 489 -22.45 -7.83 -18.09
N THR A 490 -21.69 -7.88 -17.00
CA THR A 490 -22.11 -8.46 -15.72
C THR A 490 -22.82 -7.43 -14.86
N ARG A 491 -22.36 -6.18 -14.88
CA ARG A 491 -23.05 -5.04 -14.26
C ARG A 491 -23.05 -3.83 -15.18
N ALA A 492 -24.24 -3.29 -15.41
CA ALA A 492 -24.43 -2.08 -16.17
C ALA A 492 -23.75 -0.88 -15.49
N TRP A 493 -23.60 0.21 -16.25
CA TRP A 493 -22.94 1.42 -15.76
C TRP A 493 -23.58 1.93 -14.47
N THR A 494 -22.74 2.13 -13.46
CA THR A 494 -23.09 2.82 -12.23
C THR A 494 -22.43 4.19 -12.25
N ASN A 495 -23.24 5.24 -12.11
CA ASN A 495 -22.75 6.60 -11.98
C ASN A 495 -22.48 6.89 -10.51
N LEU A 496 -21.25 7.26 -10.21
CA LEU A 496 -20.82 7.80 -8.93
C LEU A 496 -20.63 9.30 -9.11
N SER A 497 -21.57 10.08 -8.55
CA SER A 497 -21.44 11.53 -8.51
C SER A 497 -20.30 11.90 -7.58
N LEU A 498 -19.27 12.55 -8.10
CA LEU A 498 -18.26 13.18 -7.28
C LEU A 498 -18.74 14.61 -7.05
N GLY A 499 -18.91 15.02 -5.79
CA GLY A 499 -19.48 16.31 -5.40
C GLY A 499 -18.68 17.53 -5.85
N GLY A 500 -18.64 17.82 -7.15
CA GLY A 500 -18.21 19.10 -7.73
C GLY A 500 -16.70 19.32 -7.90
N THR A 501 -15.84 18.30 -7.93
CA THR A 501 -14.38 18.50 -7.98
C THR A 501 -13.67 17.72 -9.08
N SER A 502 -12.73 18.42 -9.75
CA SER A 502 -11.94 17.95 -10.88
C SER A 502 -10.97 16.82 -10.51
N LEU A 503 -11.16 15.66 -11.14
CA LEU A 503 -10.20 14.58 -11.16
C LEU A 503 -9.02 14.94 -12.07
N TRP A 504 -7.83 15.09 -11.50
CA TRP A 504 -6.58 14.97 -12.23
C TRP A 504 -5.72 13.92 -11.56
N GLN A 505 -5.21 13.00 -12.38
CA GLN A 505 -4.40 11.82 -12.06
C GLN A 505 -5.15 10.59 -11.57
N MET A 506 -5.11 9.56 -12.41
CA MET A 506 -5.47 8.20 -12.04
C MET A 506 -4.21 7.33 -12.03
N ILE A 507 -4.03 6.59 -10.94
CA ILE A 507 -2.88 5.71 -10.68
C ILE A 507 -3.31 4.25 -10.92
N CYS A 508 -2.59 3.53 -11.80
CA CYS A 508 -2.34 2.08 -11.74
C CYS A 508 -1.31 1.66 -12.83
N PRO A 509 -0.37 0.70 -12.60
CA PRO A 509 -0.25 -0.19 -11.44
C PRO A 509 1.10 -0.14 -10.69
N LEU A 510 1.02 -0.56 -9.43
CA LEU A 510 2.10 -0.87 -8.50
C LEU A 510 2.38 -2.39 -8.58
N SER A 511 3.33 -2.84 -9.42
CA SER A 511 3.74 -4.25 -9.65
C SER A 511 2.74 -5.16 -10.39
N SER A 512 3.25 -6.27 -10.93
CA SER A 512 2.49 -7.25 -11.75
C SER A 512 1.45 -8.07 -10.97
N SER A 513 1.39 -7.93 -9.64
CA SER A 513 0.63 -8.83 -8.76
C SER A 513 -0.36 -8.14 -7.81
N ARG A 514 -0.42 -6.79 -7.76
CA ARG A 514 -1.40 -6.05 -6.93
C ARG A 514 -1.78 -4.72 -7.59
N MET A 515 -3.07 -4.40 -7.65
CA MET A 515 -3.54 -3.09 -8.14
C MET A 515 -4.35 -2.36 -7.07
N GLY A 516 -3.98 -1.11 -6.81
CA GLY A 516 -4.73 -0.17 -5.99
C GLY A 516 -5.13 1.02 -6.85
N VAL A 517 -6.44 1.28 -6.96
CA VAL A 517 -6.96 2.47 -7.64
C VAL A 517 -6.95 3.61 -6.62
N LEU A 518 -6.02 4.55 -6.76
CA LEU A 518 -5.98 5.75 -5.93
C LEU A 518 -6.82 6.84 -6.62
N MET A 519 -7.99 7.15 -6.06
CA MET A 519 -8.81 8.28 -6.50
C MET A 519 -8.63 9.43 -5.51
N ARG A 520 -8.21 10.60 -6.01
CA ARG A 520 -8.07 11.81 -5.19
C ARG A 520 -9.39 12.57 -5.16
N ARG A 521 -10.02 12.66 -3.98
CA ARG A 521 -11.06 13.66 -3.67
C ARG A 521 -10.37 14.94 -3.21
N THR A 522 -10.61 16.08 -3.84
CA THR A 522 -9.84 17.30 -3.51
C THR A 522 -10.37 18.11 -2.34
N THR A 523 -11.53 17.82 -1.74
CA THR A 523 -11.97 18.41 -0.44
C THR A 523 -13.15 17.68 0.22
N GLU A 524 -13.17 17.78 1.55
CA GLU A 524 -14.09 17.28 2.62
C GLU A 524 -14.38 15.78 2.70
#